data_AF-A0A4Q3JB19-F1
#
_entry.id   AF-A0A4Q3JB19-F1
#
_cell.length_a   1.000
_cell.length_b   1.000
_cell.length_c   1.000
_cell.angle_alpha   90.00
_cell.angle_beta   90.00
_cell.angle_gamma   90.00
#
_symmetry.space_group_name_H-M   'P 1'
#
loop_
_entity.id
_entity.type
_entity.pdbx_description
1 polymer ?
#
loop_
_entity_poly.entity_id
_entity_poly.type
_entity_poly.pdbx_seq_one_letter_code
_entity_poly.pdbx_strand_id
1 'polypeptide(L)'
;MAIAHDDPRLTDRDGLARALGEAARRTATVLLAKRAARDVKLKADGSPVCSADLAADLAAKQALAELLPGFPVISEESVGEVAPASVFILLDPLDGTREFLASGDSYCVAIAVILDGRPLAGAIAAPAIGRLWFGGERSFTQELDGEAMPLGAARQVHVRAEPADGPLMLVSR
;
A
#
# COMPACT_ATOMS: atom_id res chain seq x y z
N MET A 1 -16.10 -10.97 10.84
CA MET A 1 -17.25 -10.13 11.24
C MET A 1 -17.18 -8.88 10.39
N ALA A 2 -18.25 -8.47 9.72
CA ALA A 2 -18.22 -7.29 8.85
C ALA A 2 -18.11 -6.01 9.71
N ILE A 3 -17.31 -5.04 9.26
CA ILE A 3 -17.26 -3.71 9.86
C ILE A 3 -18.57 -2.99 9.56
N ALA A 4 -19.22 -2.45 10.59
CA ALA A 4 -20.46 -1.69 10.43
C ALA A 4 -20.16 -0.27 9.92
N HIS A 5 -21.10 0.35 9.21
CA HIS A 5 -20.96 1.70 8.68
C HIS A 5 -20.77 2.79 9.75
N ASP A 6 -21.22 2.54 10.97
CA ASP A 6 -21.09 3.42 12.13
C ASP A 6 -19.89 3.08 13.01
N ASP A 7 -19.00 2.18 12.56
CA ASP A 7 -17.76 1.87 13.29
C ASP A 7 -16.96 3.16 13.48
N PRO A 8 -16.63 3.55 14.73
CA PRO A 8 -16.00 4.84 15.01
C PRO A 8 -14.64 5.01 14.33
N ARG A 9 -13.96 3.90 13.99
CA ARG A 9 -12.68 3.94 13.28
C ARG A 9 -12.81 4.53 11.88
N LEU A 10 -13.99 4.47 11.25
CA LEU A 10 -14.24 5.05 9.93
C LEU A 10 -14.29 6.59 9.96
N THR A 11 -14.45 7.20 11.13
CA THR A 11 -14.44 8.66 11.28
C THR A 11 -13.02 9.23 11.36
N ASP A 12 -12.07 8.48 11.93
CA ASP A 12 -10.65 8.88 12.01
C ASP A 12 -9.86 8.43 10.78
N ARG A 13 -10.07 9.11 9.66
CA ARG A 13 -9.43 8.75 8.37
C ARG A 13 -7.91 8.91 8.42
N ASP A 14 -7.40 9.87 9.18
CA ASP A 14 -5.96 10.07 9.33
C ASP A 14 -5.34 8.98 10.21
N GLY A 15 -6.05 8.52 11.24
CA GLY A 15 -5.66 7.34 12.02
C GLY A 15 -5.62 6.07 11.17
N LEU A 16 -6.64 5.85 10.34
CA LEU A 16 -6.63 4.76 9.35
C LEU A 16 -5.44 4.88 8.40
N ALA A 17 -5.18 6.06 7.86
CA ALA A 17 -4.05 6.29 6.95
C ALA A 17 -2.70 5.96 7.62
N ARG A 18 -2.50 6.33 8.89
CA ARG A 18 -1.28 5.98 9.65
C ARG A 18 -1.13 4.48 9.84
N ALA A 19 -2.22 3.79 10.18
CA ALA A 19 -2.23 2.33 10.32
C ALA A 19 -1.89 1.63 8.98
N LEU A 20 -2.49 2.09 7.88
CA LEU A 20 -2.18 1.59 6.53
C LEU A 20 -0.74 1.89 6.13
N GLY A 21 -0.23 3.07 6.46
CA GLY A 21 1.17 3.45 6.21
C GLY A 21 2.16 2.53 6.92
N GLU A 22 1.89 2.20 8.19
CA GLU A 22 2.71 1.24 8.94
C GLU A 22 2.62 -0.18 8.36
N ALA A 23 1.43 -0.63 7.96
CA ALA A 23 1.27 -1.92 7.30
C ALA A 23 2.05 -1.99 5.99
N ALA A 24 1.89 -0.98 5.11
CA ALA A 24 2.59 -0.91 3.82
C ALA A 24 4.11 -0.90 4.00
N ARG A 25 4.60 -0.18 5.01
CA ARG A 25 6.03 -0.13 5.35
C ARG A 25 6.56 -1.48 5.81
N ARG A 26 5.86 -2.21 6.69
CA ARG A 26 6.27 -3.55 7.13
C ARG A 26 6.31 -4.54 5.96
N THR A 27 5.35 -4.45 5.05
CA THR A 27 5.36 -5.23 3.80
C THR A 27 6.55 -4.87 2.92
N ALA A 28 6.88 -3.59 2.80
CA ALA A 28 8.01 -3.11 2.02
C ALA A 28 9.37 -3.62 2.55
N THR A 29 9.53 -3.76 3.88
CA THR A 29 10.71 -4.42 4.48
C THR A 29 10.89 -5.86 3.96
N VAL A 30 9.80 -6.62 3.85
CA VAL A 30 9.84 -8.00 3.34
C VAL A 30 10.22 -8.04 1.85
N LEU A 31 9.68 -7.12 1.04
CA LEU A 31 10.04 -7.00 -0.37
C LEU A 31 11.53 -6.70 -0.56
N LEU A 32 12.08 -5.77 0.22
CA LEU A 32 13.52 -5.46 0.19
C LEU A 32 14.37 -6.67 0.55
N ALA A 33 14.00 -7.41 1.61
CA ALA A 33 14.69 -8.62 2.01
C ALA A 33 14.64 -9.72 0.93
N LYS A 34 13.48 -9.94 0.32
CA LYS A 34 13.30 -10.92 -0.77
C LYS A 34 14.12 -10.56 -2.00
N ARG A 35 14.18 -9.27 -2.34
CA ARG A 35 15.02 -8.77 -3.43
C ARG A 35 16.50 -8.98 -3.14
N ALA A 36 16.96 -8.66 -1.94
CA ALA A 36 18.36 -8.86 -1.53
C ALA A 36 18.78 -10.34 -1.59
N ALA A 37 17.86 -11.26 -1.25
CA ALA A 37 18.10 -12.69 -1.31
C ALA A 37 18.13 -13.27 -2.74
N ARG A 38 17.72 -12.50 -3.77
CA ARG A 38 17.48 -12.99 -5.15
C ARG A 38 16.60 -14.24 -5.19
N ASP A 39 15.74 -14.40 -4.18
CA ASP A 39 14.84 -15.54 -4.03
C ASP A 39 13.61 -15.30 -4.90
N VAL A 40 13.84 -15.27 -6.21
CA VAL A 40 12.84 -14.97 -7.22
C VAL A 40 12.55 -16.19 -8.08
N LYS A 41 11.40 -16.83 -7.86
CA LYS A 41 10.99 -18.04 -8.58
C LYS A 41 9.73 -17.78 -9.39
N LEU A 42 9.76 -17.99 -10.69
CA LEU A 42 8.58 -17.89 -11.56
C LEU A 42 7.58 -19.02 -11.24
N LYS A 43 6.28 -18.74 -11.34
CA LYS A 43 5.25 -19.79 -11.32
C LYS A 43 5.42 -20.70 -12.55
N ALA A 44 4.89 -21.93 -12.46
CA ALA A 44 4.98 -22.92 -13.54
C ALA A 44 4.27 -22.50 -14.84
N ASP A 45 3.37 -21.53 -14.77
CA ASP A 45 2.66 -20.92 -15.90
C ASP A 45 3.42 -19.76 -16.57
N GLY A 46 4.65 -19.48 -16.12
CA GLY A 46 5.48 -18.39 -16.65
C GLY A 46 5.07 -17.01 -16.13
N SER A 47 4.08 -16.93 -15.24
CA SER A 47 3.73 -15.67 -14.59
C SER A 47 4.79 -15.29 -13.54
N PRO A 48 5.09 -13.99 -13.41
CA PRO A 48 6.15 -13.46 -12.54
C PRO A 48 5.87 -13.55 -11.04
N VAL A 49 4.77 -14.17 -10.62
CA VAL A 49 4.29 -14.15 -9.23
C VAL A 49 5.17 -15.06 -8.39
N CYS A 50 6.20 -14.45 -7.85
CA CYS A 50 7.34 -15.13 -7.28
C CYS A 50 7.16 -15.10 -5.76
N SER A 51 7.86 -15.95 -5.02
CA SER A 51 8.02 -15.92 -3.55
C SER A 51 7.97 -14.55 -2.83
N ALA A 52 8.29 -13.44 -3.51
CA ALA A 52 8.13 -12.08 -3.00
C ALA A 52 6.67 -11.66 -2.83
N ASP A 53 5.80 -11.84 -3.83
CA ASP A 53 4.38 -11.46 -3.78
C ASP A 53 3.67 -12.17 -2.64
N LEU A 54 3.85 -13.50 -2.53
CA LEU A 54 3.25 -14.30 -1.46
C LEU A 54 3.77 -13.87 -0.07
N ALA A 55 5.07 -13.61 0.05
CA ALA A 55 5.64 -13.15 1.33
C ALA A 55 5.13 -11.76 1.71
N ALA A 56 4.97 -10.88 0.73
CA ALA A 56 4.43 -9.54 0.91
C ALA A 56 2.93 -9.57 1.28
N ASP A 57 2.12 -10.41 0.62
CA ASP A 57 0.71 -10.63 0.93
C ASP A 57 0.54 -11.12 2.38
N LEU A 58 1.30 -12.15 2.79
CA LEU A 58 1.27 -12.66 4.15
C LEU A 58 1.68 -11.61 5.18
N ALA A 59 2.76 -10.88 4.92
CA ALA A 59 3.24 -9.82 5.81
C ALA A 59 2.23 -8.68 5.94
N ALA A 60 1.62 -8.26 4.83
CA ALA A 60 0.58 -7.25 4.81
C ALA A 60 -0.64 -7.70 5.61
N LYS A 61 -1.16 -8.91 5.35
CA LYS A 61 -2.31 -9.47 6.06
C LYS A 61 -2.05 -9.59 7.57
N GLN A 62 -0.86 -10.01 7.98
CA GLN A 62 -0.49 -10.06 9.40
C GLN A 62 -0.46 -8.66 10.02
N ALA A 63 0.20 -7.70 9.38
CA ALA A 63 0.26 -6.32 9.88
C ALA A 63 -1.13 -5.67 9.96
N LEU A 64 -1.99 -5.90 8.96
CA LEU A 64 -3.36 -5.36 8.94
C LEU A 64 -4.24 -6.04 10.01
N ALA A 65 -4.07 -7.33 10.27
CA ALA A 65 -4.77 -8.01 11.35
C ALA A 65 -4.42 -7.44 12.73
N GLU A 66 -3.17 -7.01 12.93
CA GLU A 66 -2.71 -6.34 14.16
C GLU A 66 -3.21 -4.89 14.26
N LEU A 67 -3.10 -4.12 13.18
CA LEU A 67 -3.32 -2.67 13.17
C LEU A 67 -4.80 -2.28 12.97
N LEU A 68 -5.53 -3.07 12.18
CA LEU A 68 -6.93 -2.84 11.82
C LEU A 68 -7.75 -4.13 12.01
N PRO A 69 -7.83 -4.66 13.25
CA PRO A 69 -8.47 -5.94 13.51
C PRO A 69 -9.94 -5.94 13.06
N GLY A 70 -10.34 -7.01 12.39
CA GLY A 70 -11.70 -7.24 11.92
C GLY A 70 -12.03 -6.63 10.55
N PHE A 71 -11.17 -5.78 9.98
CA PHE A 71 -11.36 -5.32 8.60
C PHE A 71 -11.11 -6.49 7.63
N PRO A 72 -12.07 -6.84 6.75
CA PRO A 72 -11.83 -7.81 5.69
C PRO A 72 -10.74 -7.30 4.75
N VAL A 73 -9.82 -8.17 4.33
CA VAL A 73 -8.77 -7.83 3.37
C VAL A 73 -9.04 -8.58 2.07
N ILE A 74 -9.02 -7.85 0.96
CA ILE A 74 -9.12 -8.38 -0.39
C ILE A 74 -7.81 -8.01 -1.10
N SER A 75 -7.06 -9.01 -1.53
CA SER A 75 -5.84 -8.84 -2.33
C SER A 75 -5.97 -9.46 -3.72
N GLU A 76 -5.11 -9.05 -4.65
CA GLU A 76 -5.04 -9.62 -6.01
C GLU A 76 -4.89 -11.16 -5.99
N GLU A 77 -4.13 -11.69 -5.03
CA GLU A 77 -3.94 -13.14 -4.85
C GLU A 77 -5.15 -13.86 -4.20
N SER A 78 -6.14 -13.13 -3.69
CA SER A 78 -7.34 -13.66 -3.05
C SER A 78 -8.63 -13.30 -3.81
N VAL A 79 -8.53 -12.88 -5.08
CA VAL A 79 -9.68 -12.50 -5.90
C VAL A 79 -10.63 -13.71 -6.05
N GLY A 80 -11.88 -13.51 -5.63
CA GLY A 80 -12.93 -14.52 -5.69
C GLY A 80 -13.13 -15.36 -4.42
N GLU A 81 -12.22 -15.26 -3.44
CA GLU A 81 -12.39 -15.93 -2.14
C GLU A 81 -13.28 -15.15 -1.17
N VAL A 82 -13.31 -13.82 -1.32
CA VAL A 82 -14.07 -12.91 -0.45
C VAL A 82 -14.91 -11.97 -1.32
N ALA A 83 -16.23 -12.01 -1.15
CA ALA A 83 -17.11 -11.03 -1.77
C ALA A 83 -16.87 -9.65 -1.13
N PRO A 84 -16.80 -8.55 -1.91
CA PRO A 84 -16.65 -7.21 -1.35
C PRO A 84 -17.78 -6.89 -0.38
N ALA A 85 -17.42 -6.67 0.88
CA ALA A 85 -18.32 -6.09 1.86
C ALA A 85 -18.45 -4.57 1.60
N SER A 86 -19.37 -3.90 2.30
CA SER A 86 -19.45 -2.43 2.28
C SER A 86 -18.15 -1.77 2.75
N VAL A 87 -17.45 -2.39 3.70
CA VAL A 87 -16.17 -1.92 4.23
C VAL A 87 -15.14 -3.03 4.14
N PHE A 88 -14.03 -2.76 3.46
CA PHE A 88 -12.91 -3.69 3.33
C PHE A 88 -11.61 -2.95 3.06
N ILE A 89 -10.49 -3.65 3.21
CA ILE A 89 -9.17 -3.21 2.80
C ILE A 89 -8.87 -3.83 1.43
N LEU A 90 -8.59 -2.98 0.45
CA LEU A 90 -8.01 -3.39 -0.83
C LEU A 90 -6.48 -3.35 -0.71
N LEU A 91 -5.83 -4.46 -1.04
CA LEU A 91 -4.40 -4.65 -0.89
C LEU A 91 -3.78 -5.10 -2.22
N ASP A 92 -2.80 -4.33 -2.70
CA ASP A 92 -1.82 -4.79 -3.66
C ASP A 92 -0.45 -4.89 -2.96
N PRO A 93 0.02 -6.11 -2.66
CA PRO A 93 1.25 -6.31 -1.91
C PRO A 93 2.51 -6.01 -2.74
N LEU A 94 2.42 -5.98 -4.07
CA LEU A 94 3.52 -5.69 -4.98
C LEU A 94 3.00 -5.19 -6.34
N ASP A 95 2.66 -3.91 -6.41
CA ASP A 95 2.40 -3.24 -7.69
C ASP A 95 3.72 -3.01 -8.42
N GLY A 96 3.76 -3.29 -9.72
CA GLY A 96 4.99 -3.20 -10.52
C GLY A 96 5.89 -4.44 -10.47
N THR A 97 5.33 -5.65 -10.34
CA THR A 97 6.07 -6.93 -10.30
C THR A 97 7.13 -7.04 -11.40
N ARG A 98 6.82 -6.63 -12.64
CA ARG A 98 7.77 -6.67 -13.76
C ARG A 98 9.02 -5.82 -13.48
N GLU A 99 8.83 -4.62 -12.96
CA GLU A 99 9.95 -3.73 -12.60
C GLU A 99 10.71 -4.28 -11.39
N PHE A 100 10.02 -4.83 -10.39
CA PHE A 100 10.66 -5.52 -9.26
C PHE A 100 11.59 -6.65 -9.73
N LEU A 101 11.13 -7.50 -10.65
CA LEU A 101 11.92 -8.58 -11.24
C LEU A 101 13.08 -8.09 -12.09
N ALA A 102 12.88 -7.00 -12.82
CA ALA A 102 13.92 -6.35 -13.61
C ALA A 102 14.97 -5.62 -12.77
N SER A 103 14.86 -5.69 -11.43
CA SER A 103 15.68 -4.88 -10.52
C SER A 103 15.55 -3.37 -10.77
N GLY A 104 14.38 -2.94 -11.22
CA GLY A 104 13.98 -1.53 -11.28
C GLY A 104 13.66 -0.97 -9.89
N ASP A 105 13.28 0.30 -9.86
CA ASP A 105 12.88 1.05 -8.67
C ASP A 105 11.38 1.38 -8.64
N SER A 106 10.68 1.08 -9.73
CA SER A 106 9.29 1.46 -9.97
C SER A 106 8.34 0.34 -9.55
N TYR A 107 8.29 0.07 -8.25
CA TYR A 107 7.32 -0.84 -7.62
C TYR A 107 6.93 -0.31 -6.24
N CYS A 108 5.76 -0.72 -5.75
CA CYS A 108 5.28 -0.29 -4.44
C CYS A 108 4.34 -1.30 -3.78
N VAL A 109 4.05 -1.06 -2.50
CA VAL A 109 2.93 -1.67 -1.78
C VAL A 109 1.81 -0.65 -1.74
N ALA A 110 0.60 -0.99 -2.18
CA ALA A 110 -0.56 -0.11 -2.16
C ALA A 110 -1.68 -0.71 -1.30
N ILE A 111 -2.19 0.07 -0.35
CA ILE A 111 -3.24 -0.39 0.57
C ILE A 111 -4.28 0.72 0.75
N ALA A 112 -5.57 0.38 0.68
CA ALA A 112 -6.65 1.34 0.90
C ALA A 112 -7.81 0.73 1.70
N VAL A 113 -8.42 1.51 2.59
CA VAL A 113 -9.74 1.19 3.15
C VAL A 113 -10.80 1.71 2.18
N ILE A 114 -11.70 0.84 1.76
CA ILE A 114 -12.83 1.14 0.88
C ILE A 114 -14.11 1.14 1.71
N LEU A 115 -14.95 2.16 1.54
CA LEU A 115 -16.31 2.26 2.07
C LEU A 115 -17.28 2.49 0.90
N ASP A 116 -18.20 1.56 0.67
CA ASP A 116 -19.22 1.58 -0.39
C ASP A 116 -18.63 1.94 -1.76
N GLY A 117 -17.50 1.32 -2.10
CA GLY A 117 -16.80 1.50 -3.37
C GLY A 117 -15.95 2.78 -3.46
N ARG A 118 -15.81 3.56 -2.39
CA ARG A 118 -14.97 4.77 -2.36
C ARG A 118 -13.79 4.61 -1.40
N PRO A 119 -12.56 5.03 -1.77
CA PRO A 119 -11.43 5.03 -0.86
C PRO A 119 -11.64 6.05 0.25
N LEU A 120 -11.50 5.60 1.49
CA LEU A 120 -11.64 6.40 2.70
C LEU A 120 -10.30 6.89 3.24
N ALA A 121 -9.30 6.02 3.17
CA ALA A 121 -7.90 6.28 3.51
C ALA A 121 -7.00 5.31 2.72
N GLY A 122 -5.74 5.67 2.50
CA GLY A 122 -4.80 4.84 1.76
C GLY A 122 -3.34 5.11 2.08
N ALA A 123 -2.48 4.19 1.67
CA ALA A 123 -1.03 4.28 1.77
C ALA A 123 -0.33 3.64 0.58
N ILE A 124 0.82 4.20 0.23
CA ILE A 124 1.75 3.69 -0.79
C ILE A 124 3.15 3.69 -0.21
N ALA A 125 3.78 2.52 -0.13
CA ALA A 125 5.20 2.40 0.22
C ALA A 125 6.01 2.05 -1.03
N ALA A 126 6.92 2.93 -1.44
CA ALA A 126 7.84 2.71 -2.56
C ALA A 126 9.28 2.59 -2.00
N PRO A 127 9.69 1.39 -1.56
CA PRO A 127 10.92 1.22 -0.80
C PRO A 127 12.20 1.48 -1.62
N ALA A 128 12.20 1.18 -2.92
CA ALA A 128 13.39 1.38 -3.75
C ALA A 128 13.79 2.85 -3.91
N ILE A 129 12.83 3.77 -3.78
CA ILE A 129 13.06 5.21 -3.79
C ILE A 129 13.01 5.83 -2.38
N GLY A 130 12.91 5.02 -1.32
CA GLY A 130 12.94 5.48 0.06
C GLY A 130 11.75 6.38 0.43
N ARG A 131 10.54 6.04 -0.03
CA ARG A 131 9.34 6.88 0.19
C ARG A 131 8.15 6.08 0.71
N LEU A 132 7.45 6.70 1.65
CA LEU A 132 6.12 6.33 2.11
C LEU A 132 5.18 7.52 1.92
N TRP A 133 3.97 7.25 1.43
CA TRP A 133 2.86 8.19 1.41
C TRP A 133 1.65 7.55 2.07
N PHE A 134 0.88 8.35 2.78
CA PHE A 134 -0.40 7.92 3.33
C PHE A 134 -1.33 9.10 3.48
N GLY A 135 -2.63 8.88 3.34
CA GLY A 135 -3.61 9.96 3.46
C GLY A 135 -5.01 9.50 3.76
N GLY A 136 -5.73 10.35 4.49
CA GLY A 136 -7.14 10.24 4.84
C GLY A 136 -7.83 11.58 4.56
N GLU A 137 -8.05 12.38 5.60
CA GLU A 137 -8.44 13.79 5.43
C GLU A 137 -7.25 14.65 5.01
N ARG A 138 -6.08 14.35 5.59
CA ARG A 138 -4.80 14.96 5.23
C ARG A 138 -3.89 13.91 4.62
N SER A 139 -2.94 14.39 3.83
CA SER A 139 -1.93 13.54 3.20
C SER A 139 -0.56 13.82 3.79
N PHE A 140 0.24 12.77 3.91
CA PHE A 140 1.56 12.80 4.51
C PHE A 140 2.55 12.05 3.63
N THR A 141 3.83 12.37 3.81
CA THR A 141 4.93 11.59 3.26
C THR A 141 6.04 11.46 4.28
N GLN A 142 6.78 10.37 4.20
CA GLN A 142 7.89 10.06 5.07
C GLN A 142 9.01 9.42 4.25
N GLU A 143 10.24 9.78 4.58
CA GLU A 143 11.40 9.12 3.96
C GLU A 143 11.63 7.78 4.64
N LEU A 144 12.11 6.80 3.87
CA LEU A 144 12.47 5.48 4.34
C LEU A 144 13.94 5.20 4.05
N ASP A 145 14.60 4.44 4.92
CA ASP A 145 15.95 3.93 4.67
C ASP A 145 15.95 2.62 3.85
N GLY A 146 17.13 2.03 3.70
CA GLY A 146 17.34 0.79 2.95
C GLY A 146 16.71 -0.47 3.55
N GLU A 147 16.09 -0.39 4.73
CA GLU A 147 15.32 -1.47 5.37
C GLU A 147 13.83 -1.13 5.49
N ALA A 148 13.40 -0.07 4.80
CA ALA A 148 12.08 0.54 4.91
C ALA A 148 11.77 1.02 6.35
N MET A 149 12.77 1.42 7.12
CA MET A 149 12.54 2.09 8.41
C MET A 149 12.33 3.58 8.19
N PRO A 150 11.41 4.22 8.95
CA PRO A 150 11.15 5.65 8.77
C PRO A 150 12.32 6.51 9.20
N LEU A 151 12.69 7.47 8.35
CA LEU A 151 13.67 8.50 8.63
C LEU A 151 12.92 9.78 9.05
N GLY A 152 13.04 10.13 10.32
CA GLY A 152 12.38 11.30 10.90
C GLY A 152 10.85 11.16 10.99
N ALA A 153 10.16 12.27 11.26
CA ALA A 153 8.71 12.31 11.34
C ALA A 153 8.07 12.49 9.96
N ALA A 154 6.88 11.93 9.77
CA ALA A 154 6.08 12.18 8.57
C ALA A 154 5.74 13.68 8.43
N ARG A 155 5.93 14.23 7.23
CA ARG A 155 5.57 15.60 6.89
C ARG A 155 4.23 15.63 6.17
N GLN A 156 3.38 16.59 6.49
CA GLN A 156 2.16 16.81 5.74
C GLN A 156 2.50 17.31 4.33
N VAL A 157 1.76 16.83 3.32
CA VAL A 157 1.86 17.31 1.94
C VAL A 157 0.60 18.04 1.54
N HIS A 158 0.77 19.01 0.65
CA HIS A 158 -0.30 19.82 0.11
C HIS A 158 -0.17 19.87 -1.41
N VAL A 159 -1.32 19.90 -2.08
CA VAL A 159 -1.35 20.23 -3.51
C VAL A 159 -1.06 21.72 -3.64
N ARG A 160 -0.21 22.10 -4.59
CA ARG A 160 0.02 23.53 -4.88
C ARG A 160 -1.28 24.19 -5.33
N ALA A 161 -1.45 25.48 -5.04
CA ALA A 161 -2.52 26.26 -5.65
C ALA A 161 -2.40 26.23 -7.18
N GLU A 162 -3.53 26.29 -7.86
CA GLU A 162 -3.54 26.46 -9.31
C GLU A 162 -2.78 27.75 -9.68
N PRO A 163 -1.79 27.69 -10.59
CA PRO A 163 -1.09 28.88 -11.04
C PRO A 163 -2.05 29.87 -11.70
N ALA A 164 -1.75 31.17 -11.61
CA ALA A 164 -2.57 32.22 -12.22
C ALA A 164 -2.70 32.08 -13.75
N ASP A 165 -1.68 31.53 -14.41
CA ASP A 165 -1.66 31.28 -15.85
C ASP A 165 -2.38 29.98 -16.26
N GLY A 166 -3.04 29.31 -15.32
CA GLY A 166 -3.82 28.08 -15.53
C GLY A 166 -3.09 26.80 -15.10
N PRO A 167 -3.74 25.63 -15.27
CA PRO A 167 -3.21 24.36 -14.82
C PRO A 167 -2.03 23.90 -15.69
N LEU A 168 -1.00 23.34 -15.06
CA LEU A 168 0.06 22.62 -15.78
C LEU A 168 -0.42 21.18 -16.01
N MET A 169 -0.61 20.79 -17.27
CA MET A 169 -0.96 19.43 -17.64
C MET A 169 0.26 18.71 -18.23
N LEU A 170 0.64 17.57 -17.64
CA LEU A 170 1.56 16.63 -18.26
C LEU A 170 0.72 15.67 -19.12
N VAL A 171 0.94 15.68 -20.43
CA VAL A 171 0.27 14.76 -21.36
C VAL A 171 1.28 13.70 -21.78
N SER A 172 1.07 12.46 -21.35
CA SER A 172 1.79 11.32 -21.91
C SER A 172 1.23 11.03 -23.31
N ARG A 173 2.10 10.90 -24.30
CA ARG A 173 1.74 10.49 -25.66
C ARG A 173 1.88 8.99 -25.83
#